data_AF-A0A383DKQ6-F1
#
_entry.id   AF-A0A383DKQ6-F1
#
_cell.length_a   1.000
_cell.length_b   1.000
_cell.length_c   1.000
_cell.angle_alpha   90.00
_cell.angle_beta   90.00
_cell.angle_gamma   90.00
#
_symmetry.space_group_name_H-M   'P 1'
#
loop_
_entity.id
_entity.type
_entity.pdbx_description
1 polymer ?
#
loop_
_entity_poly.entity_id
_entity_poly.type
_entity_poly.pdbx_seq_one_letter_code
_entity_poly.pdbx_strand_id
1 'polypeptide(L)'
;MLYFKKNIHYSFPETFDLEITDPVFDPYNFIIQALVGDRNIFHGLKQVDPEETLERLKSIFPHASQFGGVEILNTISKRLLEGLVQPNVWYQMNAYQNCYLYDSLASIVSDYSYSDLNQRINMYPEMMGANINFNQFLDEYFFDTAFLIDSDRYN
;
A
#
# COMPACT_ATOMS: atom_id res chain seq x y z
N MET A 1 8.93 16.89 4.30
CA MET A 1 8.94 15.72 3.40
C MET A 1 9.25 14.52 4.26
N LEU A 2 8.39 13.52 4.27
CA LEU A 2 8.50 12.27 5.03
C LEU A 2 9.25 11.25 4.15
N TYR A 3 10.13 10.48 4.77
CA TYR A 3 10.94 9.48 4.08
C TYR A 3 10.45 8.08 4.45
N PHE A 4 10.81 7.05 3.69
CA PHE A 4 10.77 5.69 4.23
C PHE A 4 12.05 5.45 5.05
N LYS A 5 11.94 4.77 6.19
CA LYS A 5 13.07 4.47 7.09
C LYS A 5 14.04 3.47 6.43
N LYS A 6 13.51 2.39 5.86
CA LYS A 6 14.28 1.34 5.18
C LYS A 6 14.11 1.41 3.66
N ASN A 7 15.13 0.94 2.95
CA ASN A 7 15.13 0.82 1.50
C ASN A 7 14.25 -0.38 1.09
N ILE A 8 13.31 -0.16 0.18
CA ILE A 8 12.44 -1.21 -0.37
C ILE A 8 13.01 -1.84 -1.65
N HIS A 9 13.92 -1.17 -2.36
CA HIS A 9 14.49 -1.61 -3.64
C HIS A 9 15.68 -2.57 -3.49
N TYR A 10 16.21 -2.76 -2.28
CA TYR A 10 17.19 -3.83 -2.05
C TYR A 10 16.45 -5.14 -1.83
N SER A 11 16.17 -5.84 -2.92
CA SER A 11 16.02 -7.29 -2.87
C SER A 11 17.41 -7.88 -2.64
N PHE A 12 17.46 -8.89 -1.77
CA PHE A 12 18.60 -9.66 -1.28
C PHE A 12 19.83 -9.71 -2.21
N PRO A 13 21.06 -9.72 -1.66
CA PRO A 13 22.26 -9.94 -2.47
C PRO A 13 22.08 -11.21 -3.30
N GLU A 14 22.35 -11.12 -4.61
CA GLU A 14 22.39 -12.22 -5.58
C GLU A 14 23.36 -13.32 -5.09
N THR A 15 22.94 -14.10 -4.11
CA THR A 15 23.76 -15.11 -3.46
C THR A 15 22.92 -16.35 -3.20
N PHE A 16 23.11 -17.27 -4.15
CA PHE A 16 23.08 -18.73 -4.04
C PHE A 16 21.72 -19.43 -4.01
N ASP A 17 21.56 -20.34 -4.98
CA ASP A 17 21.12 -21.75 -4.90
C ASP A 17 20.82 -22.35 -3.51
N LEU A 18 20.09 -21.65 -2.66
CA LEU A 18 19.44 -22.18 -1.49
C LEU A 18 18.00 -22.41 -1.92
N GLU A 19 17.54 -23.66 -1.82
CA GLU A 19 16.11 -23.94 -1.82
C GLU A 19 15.48 -22.97 -0.82
N ILE A 20 14.68 -22.01 -1.32
CA ILE A 20 13.97 -21.05 -0.47
C ILE A 20 12.97 -21.89 0.33
N THR A 21 13.35 -22.28 1.55
CA THR A 21 12.54 -23.12 2.44
C THR A 21 11.68 -22.30 3.40
N ASP A 22 11.98 -21.01 3.56
CA ASP A 22 11.31 -20.13 4.51
C ASP A 22 10.52 -19.02 3.82
N PRO A 23 9.36 -18.61 4.39
CA PRO A 23 8.61 -17.44 3.95
C PRO A 23 9.47 -16.16 3.95
N VAL A 24 9.43 -15.42 2.84
CA VAL A 24 10.12 -14.13 2.72
C VAL A 24 9.07 -13.06 2.43
N PHE A 25 9.08 -11.98 3.22
CA PHE A 25 8.25 -10.81 2.96
C PHE A 25 9.01 -9.82 2.07
N ASP A 26 8.51 -9.58 0.86
CA ASP A 26 9.07 -8.59 -0.05
C ASP A 26 8.29 -7.25 0.06
N PRO A 27 8.89 -6.20 0.65
CA PRO A 27 8.24 -4.90 0.80
C PRO A 27 7.97 -4.21 -0.53
N TYR A 28 8.82 -4.41 -1.54
CA TYR A 28 8.62 -3.82 -2.86
C TYR A 28 7.44 -4.49 -3.56
N ASN A 29 7.38 -5.83 -3.52
CA ASN A 29 6.27 -6.58 -4.08
C ASN A 29 4.94 -6.21 -3.41
N PHE A 30 4.94 -6.08 -2.07
CA PHE A 30 3.78 -5.65 -1.30
C PHE A 30 3.24 -4.28 -1.76
N ILE A 31 4.14 -3.31 -1.96
CA ILE A 31 3.77 -1.96 -2.39
C ILE A 31 3.33 -1.92 -3.85
N ILE A 32 4.05 -2.58 -4.76
CA ILE A 32 3.71 -2.55 -6.18
C ILE A 32 2.37 -3.23 -6.45
N GLN A 33 2.07 -4.36 -5.77
CA GLN A 33 0.78 -5.03 -5.92
C GLN A 33 -0.37 -4.15 -5.44
N ALA A 34 -0.22 -3.47 -4.30
CA ALA A 34 -1.24 -2.55 -3.81
C ALA A 34 -1.51 -1.41 -4.82
N LEU A 35 -0.45 -0.74 -5.28
CA LEU A 35 -0.59 0.40 -6.20
C LEU A 35 -1.10 -0.01 -7.59
N VAL A 36 -0.75 -1.20 -8.08
CA VAL A 36 -1.29 -1.77 -9.32
C VAL A 36 -2.76 -2.16 -9.13
N GLY A 37 -3.11 -2.77 -8.00
CA GLY A 37 -4.50 -3.11 -7.65
C GLY A 37 -5.40 -1.87 -7.65
N ASP A 38 -4.93 -0.76 -7.09
CA ASP A 38 -5.63 0.52 -7.06
C ASP A 38 -5.99 1.04 -8.46
N ARG A 39 -5.23 0.68 -9.50
CA ARG A 39 -5.55 1.07 -10.88
C ARG A 39 -6.90 0.52 -11.33
N ASN A 40 -7.22 -0.72 -10.93
CA ASN A 40 -8.49 -1.35 -11.23
C ASN A 40 -9.63 -0.70 -10.44
N ILE A 41 -9.36 -0.30 -9.19
CA ILE A 41 -10.31 0.44 -8.36
C ILE A 41 -10.71 1.75 -9.03
N PHE A 42 -9.73 2.58 -9.44
CA PHE A 42 -10.03 3.84 -10.12
C PHE A 42 -10.71 3.66 -11.48
N HIS A 43 -10.42 2.57 -12.19
CA HIS A 43 -11.15 2.23 -13.42
C HIS A 43 -12.62 1.90 -13.12
N GLY A 44 -12.88 1.13 -12.06
CA GLY A 44 -14.24 0.78 -11.63
C GLY A 44 -15.03 1.99 -11.14
N LEU A 45 -14.41 2.88 -10.34
CA LEU A 45 -15.06 4.09 -9.80
C LEU A 45 -15.53 5.06 -10.90
N LYS A 46 -14.92 5.06 -12.08
CA LYS A 46 -15.35 5.90 -13.21
C LYS A 46 -16.65 5.45 -13.87
N GLN A 47 -17.10 4.23 -13.59
CA GLN A 47 -18.28 3.63 -14.20
C GLN A 47 -19.52 3.70 -13.28
N VAL A 48 -19.35 4.26 -12.08
CA VAL A 48 -20.37 4.34 -11.03
C VAL A 48 -20.95 5.75 -11.00
N ASP A 49 -22.19 5.88 -10.53
CA ASP A 49 -22.81 7.19 -10.32
C ASP A 49 -21.99 8.05 -9.33
N PRO A 50 -21.94 9.39 -9.51
CA PRO A 50 -21.08 10.26 -8.71
C PRO A 50 -21.34 10.23 -7.20
N GLU A 51 -22.60 10.05 -6.78
CA GLU A 51 -22.97 9.99 -5.36
C GLU A 51 -22.44 8.70 -4.71
N GLU A 52 -22.65 7.56 -5.37
CA GLU A 52 -22.15 6.26 -4.90
C GLU A 52 -20.62 6.19 -4.96
N THR A 53 -20.00 6.88 -5.92
CA THR A 53 -18.55 6.97 -6.04
C THR A 53 -17.89 7.54 -4.79
N LEU A 54 -18.49 8.54 -4.16
CA LEU A 54 -17.92 9.17 -2.96
C LEU A 54 -17.97 8.22 -1.75
N GLU A 55 -19.08 7.49 -1.58
CA GLU A 55 -19.23 6.52 -0.50
C GLU A 55 -18.26 5.35 -0.67
N ARG A 56 -18.15 4.81 -1.89
CA ARG A 56 -17.17 3.76 -2.22
C ARG A 56 -15.75 4.24 -1.99
N LEU A 57 -15.41 5.48 -2.37
CA LEU A 57 -14.08 6.02 -2.14
C LEU A 57 -13.74 6.11 -0.65
N LYS A 58 -14.69 6.52 0.20
CA LYS A 58 -14.50 6.56 1.66
C LYS A 58 -14.34 5.18 2.27
N SER A 59 -15.06 4.18 1.75
CA SER A 59 -14.92 2.80 2.21
C SER A 59 -13.56 2.20 1.87
N ILE A 60 -13.01 2.52 0.70
CA ILE A 60 -11.74 1.96 0.21
C ILE A 60 -10.55 2.74 0.76
N PHE A 61 -10.66 4.07 0.83
CA PHE A 61 -9.61 4.98 1.28
C PHE A 61 -10.11 5.85 2.45
N PRO A 62 -10.30 5.27 3.65
CA PRO A 62 -10.93 5.97 4.78
C PRO A 62 -10.18 7.21 5.26
N HIS A 63 -8.85 7.24 5.12
CA HIS A 63 -8.05 8.40 5.52
C HIS A 63 -7.77 9.31 4.31
N ALA A 64 -7.43 8.75 3.16
CA ALA A 64 -7.06 9.55 1.99
C ALA A 64 -8.25 10.31 1.38
N SER A 65 -9.45 9.73 1.46
CA SER A 65 -10.68 10.38 1.00
C SER A 65 -11.05 11.65 1.77
N GLN A 66 -10.46 11.88 2.96
CA GLN A 66 -10.70 13.08 3.75
C GLN A 66 -10.10 14.34 3.11
N PHE A 67 -9.03 14.21 2.31
CA PHE A 67 -8.36 15.34 1.66
C PHE A 67 -8.42 15.30 0.13
N GLY A 68 -8.86 14.18 -0.47
CA GLY A 68 -8.84 14.00 -1.91
C GLY A 68 -10.02 13.20 -2.45
N GLY A 69 -10.64 13.70 -3.52
CA GLY A 69 -11.58 12.91 -4.33
C GLY A 69 -10.88 11.98 -5.31
N VAL A 70 -11.65 11.25 -6.11
CA VAL A 70 -11.17 10.26 -7.09
C VAL A 70 -9.99 10.77 -7.94
N GLU A 71 -10.10 11.98 -8.50
CA GLU A 71 -9.06 12.53 -9.38
C GLU A 71 -7.76 12.84 -8.66
N ILE A 72 -7.84 13.33 -7.42
CA ILE A 72 -6.66 13.63 -6.59
C ILE A 72 -5.98 12.32 -6.20
N LEU A 73 -6.73 11.34 -5.68
CA LEU A 73 -6.17 10.06 -5.24
C LEU A 73 -5.63 9.25 -6.42
N ASN A 74 -6.29 9.28 -7.58
CA ASN A 74 -5.78 8.66 -8.81
C ASN A 74 -4.46 9.30 -9.27
N THR A 75 -4.30 10.60 -9.08
CA THR A 75 -3.04 11.31 -9.38
C THR A 75 -1.94 10.91 -8.39
N ILE A 76 -2.25 10.81 -7.10
CA ILE A 76 -1.30 10.32 -6.09
C ILE A 76 -0.86 8.88 -6.41
N SER A 77 -1.80 7.98 -6.69
CA SER A 77 -1.55 6.60 -7.15
C SER A 77 -0.55 6.53 -8.31
N LYS A 78 -0.78 7.32 -9.38
CA LYS A 78 0.13 7.35 -10.54
C LYS A 78 1.52 7.84 -10.16
N ARG A 79 1.62 8.92 -9.40
CA ARG A 79 2.91 9.47 -8.95
C ARG A 79 3.67 8.51 -8.06
N LEU A 80 2.97 7.75 -7.22
CA LEU A 80 3.60 6.73 -6.39
C LEU A 80 4.13 5.57 -7.24
N LEU A 81 3.38 5.09 -8.22
CA LEU A 81 3.88 4.08 -9.16
C LEU A 81 5.10 4.55 -9.95
N GLU A 82 5.07 5.79 -10.45
CA GLU A 82 6.21 6.40 -11.14
C GLU A 82 7.42 6.57 -10.21
N GLY A 83 7.17 6.98 -8.95
CA GLY A 83 8.20 7.12 -7.93
C GLY A 83 8.78 5.78 -7.48
N LEU A 84 8.00 4.71 -7.48
CA LEU A 84 8.41 3.38 -7.05
C LEU A 84 9.52 2.80 -7.93
N VAL A 85 9.57 3.16 -9.21
CA VAL A 85 10.67 2.76 -10.11
C VAL A 85 11.85 3.73 -10.09
N GLN A 86 11.78 4.80 -9.29
CA GLN A 86 12.80 5.84 -9.16
C GLN A 86 13.23 5.98 -7.69
N PRO A 87 14.26 5.23 -7.24
CA PRO A 87 14.64 5.20 -5.82
C PRO A 87 14.83 6.60 -5.19
N ASN A 88 15.42 7.55 -5.92
CA ASN A 88 15.65 8.92 -5.43
C ASN A 88 14.36 9.71 -5.15
N VAL A 89 13.25 9.37 -5.81
CA VAL A 89 11.93 10.00 -5.66
C VAL A 89 11.11 9.27 -4.62
N TRP A 90 11.20 7.93 -4.56
CA TRP A 90 10.43 7.11 -3.63
C TRP A 90 10.61 7.53 -2.16
N TYR A 91 11.84 7.86 -1.77
CA TYR A 91 12.10 8.32 -0.41
C TYR A 91 11.55 9.71 -0.10
N GLN A 92 11.01 10.45 -1.07
CA GLN A 92 10.55 11.83 -0.87
C GLN A 92 9.03 11.91 -0.95
N MET A 93 8.34 11.39 0.06
CA MET A 93 6.87 11.44 0.14
C MET A 93 6.39 12.54 1.10
N ASN A 94 5.18 13.03 0.92
CA ASN A 94 4.52 13.91 1.88
C ASN A 94 3.41 13.16 2.65
N ALA A 95 2.77 13.84 3.59
CA ALA A 95 1.73 13.24 4.43
C ALA A 95 0.56 12.68 3.59
N TYR A 96 0.17 13.33 2.50
CA TYR A 96 -0.91 12.87 1.62
C TYR A 96 -0.55 11.56 0.90
N GLN A 97 0.68 11.47 0.41
CA GLN A 97 1.20 10.25 -0.23
C GLN A 97 1.29 9.09 0.75
N ASN A 98 1.80 9.32 1.96
CA ASN A 98 1.87 8.31 3.01
C ASN A 98 0.48 7.86 3.49
N CYS A 99 -0.45 8.80 3.61
CA CYS A 99 -1.82 8.50 4.02
C CYS A 99 -2.55 7.64 2.97
N TYR A 100 -2.43 8.01 1.69
CA TYR A 100 -2.91 7.19 0.58
C TYR A 100 -2.29 5.78 0.60
N LEU A 101 -0.96 5.70 0.69
CA LEU A 101 -0.25 4.43 0.67
C LEU A 101 -0.66 3.54 1.85
N TYR A 102 -0.85 4.13 3.04
CA TYR A 102 -1.34 3.41 4.20
C TYR A 102 -2.69 2.73 3.93
N ASP A 103 -3.67 3.47 3.38
CA ASP A 103 -4.99 2.91 3.06
C ASP A 103 -4.90 1.76 2.06
N SER A 104 -4.14 1.95 0.98
CA SER A 104 -3.92 0.90 -0.04
C SER A 104 -3.33 -0.37 0.57
N LEU A 105 -2.30 -0.24 1.40
CA LEU A 105 -1.65 -1.39 2.03
C LEU A 105 -2.53 -2.05 3.09
N ALA A 106 -3.26 -1.27 3.87
CA ALA A 106 -4.19 -1.78 4.87
C ALA A 106 -5.32 -2.61 4.23
N SER A 107 -5.83 -2.19 3.06
CA SER A 107 -6.81 -2.97 2.30
C SER A 107 -6.26 -4.33 1.91
N ILE A 108 -5.04 -4.38 1.36
CA ILE A 108 -4.40 -5.66 0.98
C ILE A 108 -4.21 -6.57 2.19
N VAL A 109 -3.77 -6.03 3.33
CA VAL A 109 -3.60 -6.83 4.56
C VAL A 109 -4.93 -7.38 5.05
N SER A 110 -5.98 -6.58 5.00
CA SER A 110 -7.34 -7.03 5.35
C SER A 110 -7.75 -8.19 4.44
N ASP A 111 -7.69 -8.01 3.13
CA ASP A 111 -8.07 -9.03 2.14
C ASP A 111 -7.24 -10.31 2.31
N TYR A 112 -5.92 -10.18 2.48
CA TYR A 112 -5.02 -11.30 2.71
C TYR A 112 -5.33 -12.05 4.02
N SER A 113 -5.66 -11.31 5.08
CA SER A 113 -5.95 -11.89 6.39
C SER A 113 -7.24 -12.72 6.39
N TYR A 114 -8.24 -12.32 5.61
CA TYR A 114 -9.49 -13.07 5.45
C TYR A 114 -9.43 -14.16 4.38
N SER A 115 -8.38 -14.18 3.56
CA SER A 115 -8.16 -15.18 2.52
C SER A 115 -7.74 -16.54 3.08
N ASP A 116 -8.11 -17.62 2.38
CA ASP A 116 -7.64 -18.98 2.68
C ASP A 116 -6.17 -19.19 2.28
N LEU A 117 -5.59 -20.33 2.68
CA LEU A 117 -4.19 -20.64 2.43
C LEU A 117 -3.81 -20.59 0.93
N ASN A 118 -4.66 -21.13 0.06
CA ASN A 118 -4.36 -21.16 -1.38
C ASN A 118 -4.44 -19.76 -1.98
N GLN A 119 -5.44 -18.97 -1.57
CA GLN A 119 -5.56 -17.58 -1.97
C GLN A 119 -4.36 -16.76 -1.51
N ARG A 120 -3.92 -16.93 -0.26
CA ARG A 120 -2.72 -16.27 0.27
C ARG A 120 -1.45 -16.62 -0.51
N ILE A 121 -1.25 -17.90 -0.82
CA ILE A 121 -0.13 -18.35 -1.64
C ILE A 121 -0.23 -17.77 -3.06
N ASN A 122 -1.43 -17.64 -3.63
CA ASN A 122 -1.59 -17.02 -4.95
C ASN A 122 -1.30 -15.52 -4.95
N MET A 123 -1.64 -14.81 -3.86
CA MET A 123 -1.37 -13.37 -3.73
C MET A 123 0.12 -13.07 -3.50
N TYR A 124 0.73 -13.78 -2.54
CA TYR A 124 2.14 -13.63 -2.17
C TYR A 124 2.80 -15.01 -2.07
N PRO A 125 3.22 -15.61 -3.21
CA PRO A 125 3.84 -16.94 -3.24
C PRO A 125 5.09 -17.05 -2.37
N GLU A 126 5.88 -15.98 -2.31
CA GLU A 126 7.11 -15.87 -1.52
C GLU A 126 6.85 -16.01 -0.01
N MET A 127 5.64 -15.70 0.44
CA MET A 127 5.25 -15.81 1.84
C MET A 127 4.73 -17.19 2.23
N MET A 128 4.49 -18.09 1.26
CA MET A 128 3.99 -19.45 1.52
C MET A 128 2.76 -19.51 2.44
N GLY A 129 1.92 -18.48 2.43
CA GLY A 129 0.73 -18.35 3.29
C GLY A 129 0.96 -17.79 4.70
N ALA A 130 2.19 -17.39 5.03
CA ALA A 130 2.52 -16.73 6.29
C ALA A 130 1.76 -15.42 6.48
N ASN A 131 1.50 -15.04 7.74
CA ASN A 131 0.77 -13.80 8.02
C ASN A 131 1.62 -12.57 7.67
N ILE A 132 0.97 -11.52 7.13
CA ILE A 132 1.58 -10.20 6.98
C ILE A 132 1.53 -9.48 8.33
N ASN A 133 2.70 -9.20 8.92
CA ASN A 133 2.79 -8.37 10.11
C ASN A 133 2.81 -6.89 9.73
N PHE A 134 1.62 -6.30 9.56
CA PHE A 134 1.51 -4.93 9.10
C PHE A 134 2.09 -3.90 10.07
N ASN A 135 1.96 -4.12 11.38
CA ASN A 135 2.56 -3.23 12.38
C ASN A 135 4.08 -3.20 12.26
N GLN A 136 4.72 -4.37 12.08
CA GLN A 136 6.16 -4.43 11.84
C GLN A 136 6.55 -3.70 10.56
N PHE A 137 5.77 -3.87 9.47
CA PHE A 137 6.02 -3.12 8.24
C PHE A 137 5.94 -1.60 8.47
N LEU A 138 4.92 -1.11 9.19
CA LEU A 138 4.80 0.31 9.52
C LEU A 138 6.00 0.80 10.36
N ASP A 139 6.41 0.05 11.38
CA ASP A 139 7.55 0.39 12.24
C ASP A 139 8.87 0.45 11.46
N GLU A 140 9.04 -0.44 10.50
CA GLU A 140 10.25 -0.57 9.69
C GLU A 140 10.35 0.42 8.54
N TYR A 141 9.21 0.83 7.95
CA TYR A 141 9.22 1.66 6.74
C TYR A 141 8.66 3.07 6.96
N PHE A 142 7.68 3.29 7.83
CA PHE A 142 7.09 4.62 8.07
C PHE A 142 7.79 5.31 9.25
N PHE A 143 7.98 6.65 9.18
CA PHE A 143 8.56 7.40 10.32
C PHE A 143 7.66 7.39 11.55
N ASP A 144 6.39 7.73 11.32
CA ASP A 144 5.29 7.70 12.27
C ASP A 144 4.00 7.49 11.46
N THR A 145 2.87 7.31 12.15
CA THR A 145 1.52 7.31 11.54
C THR A 145 0.73 8.55 11.93
N ALA A 146 1.39 9.64 12.32
CA ALA A 146 0.73 10.88 12.75
C ALA A 146 0.00 11.59 11.60
N PHE A 147 0.29 11.22 10.35
CA PHE A 147 -0.42 11.66 9.16
C PHE A 147 -1.80 11.03 8.96
N LEU A 148 -2.13 9.97 9.71
CA LEU A 148 -3.50 9.46 9.74
C LEU A 148 -4.34 10.55 10.40
N ILE A 149 -5.07 11.31 9.57
CA ILE A 149 -5.92 12.41 10.00
C ILE A 149 -7.03 11.79 10.84
N ASP A 150 -6.84 11.84 12.15
CA ASP A 150 -7.85 11.47 13.11
C ASP A 150 -8.76 12.69 13.32
N SER A 151 -9.99 12.63 12.82
CA SER A 151 -10.98 13.69 13.01
C SER A 151 -11.29 13.93 14.48
N ASP A 152 -11.05 12.93 15.34
CA ASP A 152 -11.33 13.02 16.78
C ASP A 152 -10.18 13.64 17.58
N ARG A 153 -9.00 13.85 16.96
CA ARG A 153 -7.88 14.57 17.60
C ARG A 153 -8.05 16.09 17.61
N TYR A 154 -8.98 16.63 16.84
CA TYR A 154 -9.18 18.07 16.66
C TYR A 154 -10.56 18.57 17.13
N ASN A 155 -11.37 17.71 17.76
CA ASN A 155 -12.68 18.05 18.34
C ASN A 155 -12.67 17.93 19.87
#